data_AF-A0A5J5F129-F1
#
_entry.id   AF-A0A5J5F129-F1
#
_cell.length_a   1.000
_cell.length_b   1.000
_cell.length_c   1.000
_cell.angle_alpha   90.00
_cell.angle_beta   90.00
_cell.angle_gamma   90.00
#
_symmetry.space_group_name_H-M   'P 1'
#
loop_
_entity.id
_entity.type
_entity.pdbx_description
1 polymer ?
#
loop_
_entity_poly.entity_id
_entity_poly.type
_entity_poly.pdbx_seq_one_letter_code
_entity_poly.pdbx_strand_id
1 'polypeptide(L)'
;MVASTERVLSEKSGRIPSPVRDLHDPQSATRFEEYYMRLLTTEFGDDLNSVRMSKDFSDKSLPMLVRALKQGVNIFDADEKRIAVGGVAE
;
A
#
# COMPACT_ATOMS: atom_id res chain seq x y z
N MET A 1 -7.86 -33.90 -53.44
CA MET A 1 -6.83 -32.98 -52.89
C MET A 1 -7.15 -31.58 -53.41
N VAL A 2 -6.91 -30.58 -52.57
CA VAL A 2 -7.11 -29.12 -52.72
C VAL A 2 -8.49 -28.56 -52.32
N ALA A 3 -8.54 -27.96 -51.13
CA ALA A 3 -9.47 -26.90 -50.78
C ALA A 3 -8.69 -25.87 -49.95
N SER A 4 -8.56 -24.68 -50.52
CA SER A 4 -8.03 -23.45 -49.92
C SER A 4 -8.87 -23.02 -48.72
N THR A 5 -8.25 -22.45 -47.68
CA THR A 5 -8.91 -21.46 -46.82
C THR A 5 -7.88 -20.47 -46.29
N GLU A 6 -8.23 -19.22 -46.49
CA GLU A 6 -7.55 -17.98 -46.15
C GLU A 6 -7.22 -17.78 -44.67
N ARG A 7 -6.21 -16.91 -44.49
CA ARG A 7 -5.94 -15.99 -43.38
C ARG A 7 -7.03 -15.88 -42.29
N VAL A 8 -6.62 -16.06 -41.04
CA VAL A 8 -7.05 -15.18 -39.95
C VAL A 8 -5.82 -14.78 -39.12
N LEU A 9 -5.20 -13.67 -39.52
CA LEU A 9 -4.47 -12.80 -38.61
C LEU A 9 -5.52 -12.00 -37.86
N SER A 10 -5.91 -12.40 -36.65
CA SER A 10 -6.61 -11.50 -35.71
C SER A 10 -6.88 -12.23 -34.40
N GLU A 11 -5.96 -12.15 -33.44
CA GLU A 11 -6.32 -11.90 -32.04
C GLU A 11 -5.19 -11.11 -31.38
N LYS A 12 -5.05 -9.85 -31.81
CA LYS A 12 -4.41 -8.79 -31.03
C LYS A 12 -5.33 -8.47 -29.85
N SER A 13 -5.43 -9.39 -28.89
CA SER A 13 -6.03 -9.15 -27.58
C SER A 13 -5.03 -9.59 -26.53
N GLY A 14 -3.92 -8.84 -26.45
CA GLY A 14 -2.89 -9.04 -25.45
C GLY A 14 -3.43 -8.69 -24.07
N ARG A 15 -4.16 -9.63 -23.45
CA ARG A 15 -4.41 -9.59 -22.01
C ARG A 15 -3.05 -9.65 -21.35
N ILE A 16 -2.65 -8.54 -20.73
CA ILE A 16 -1.41 -8.42 -19.95
C ILE A 16 -1.32 -9.62 -18.97
N PRO A 17 -0.18 -10.34 -18.90
CA PRO A 17 0.00 -11.46 -17.98
C PRO A 17 -0.32 -11.06 -16.54
N SER A 18 -0.94 -11.97 -15.75
CA SER A 18 -1.35 -11.70 -14.37
C SER A 18 -0.28 -11.05 -13.48
N PRO A 19 1.01 -11.46 -13.53
CA PRO A 19 2.06 -10.82 -12.72
C PRO A 19 2.29 -9.33 -13.05
N VAL A 20 1.97 -8.91 -14.28
CA VAL A 20 2.14 -7.55 -14.77
C VAL A 20 0.87 -6.71 -14.51
N ARG A 21 -0.27 -7.36 -14.27
CA ARG A 21 -1.51 -6.68 -13.84
C ARG A 21 -1.46 -6.19 -12.39
N ASP A 22 -0.70 -6.89 -11.55
CA ASP A 22 -0.49 -6.53 -10.14
C ASP A 22 0.52 -5.38 -9.94
N LEU A 23 1.11 -4.85 -11.01
CA LEU A 23 1.99 -3.66 -10.97
C LEU A 23 1.25 -2.40 -10.52
N HIS A 24 -0.05 -2.34 -10.74
CA HIS A 24 -0.91 -1.25 -10.32
C HIS A 24 -1.94 -1.79 -9.31
N ASP A 25 -1.51 -2.08 -8.08
CA ASP A 25 -2.44 -2.29 -6.97
C ASP A 25 -2.80 -0.92 -6.37
N PRO A 26 -3.93 -0.28 -6.77
CA PRO A 26 -4.33 1.00 -6.23
C PRO A 26 -4.67 0.94 -4.72
N GLN A 27 -4.85 -0.27 -4.16
CA GLN A 27 -5.10 -0.46 -2.73
C GLN A 27 -3.81 -0.66 -1.93
N SER A 28 -2.65 -0.83 -2.57
CA SER A 28 -1.37 -1.03 -1.87
C SER A 28 -1.07 0.09 -0.88
N ALA A 29 -1.31 1.36 -1.27
CA ALA A 29 -1.15 2.51 -0.39
C ALA A 29 -2.06 2.46 0.85
N THR A 30 -3.34 2.09 0.67
CA THR A 30 -4.30 1.99 1.78
C THR A 30 -3.95 0.83 2.71
N ARG A 31 -3.65 -0.35 2.17
CA ARG A 31 -3.22 -1.52 2.96
C ARG A 31 -1.92 -1.22 3.71
N PHE A 32 -1.01 -0.46 3.10
CA PHE A 32 0.22 -0.05 3.75
C PHE A 32 -0.06 0.90 4.92
N GLU A 33 -0.93 1.90 4.75
CA GLU A 33 -1.31 2.79 5.86
C GLU A 33 -1.89 2.01 7.04
N GLU A 34 -2.79 1.06 6.78
CA GLU A 34 -3.36 0.19 7.81
C GLU A 34 -2.31 -0.69 8.49
N TYR A 35 -1.44 -1.32 7.70
CA TYR A 35 -0.34 -2.14 8.20
C TYR A 35 0.62 -1.32 9.07
N TYR A 36 1.05 -0.15 8.58
CA TYR A 36 1.96 0.77 9.25
C TYR A 36 1.37 1.25 10.58
N MET A 37 0.11 1.68 10.60
CA MET A 37 -0.55 2.14 11.81
C MET A 37 -0.68 1.03 12.86
N ARG A 38 -1.03 -0.19 12.44
CA ARG A 38 -1.09 -1.34 13.34
C ARG A 38 0.28 -1.68 13.92
N LEU A 39 1.32 -1.70 13.08
CA LEU A 39 2.69 -1.97 13.51
C LEU A 39 3.15 -0.92 14.54
N LEU A 40 3.04 0.38 14.20
CA LEU A 40 3.44 1.46 15.11
C LEU A 40 2.74 1.39 16.46
N THR A 41 1.41 1.19 16.45
CA THR A 41 0.64 1.19 17.70
C THR A 41 0.86 -0.07 18.54
N THR A 42 1.33 -1.15 17.92
CA THR A 42 1.72 -2.38 18.62
C THR A 42 3.13 -2.26 19.20
N GLU A 43 4.11 -1.85 18.39
CA GLU A 43 5.52 -1.80 18.81
C GLU A 43 5.83 -0.62 19.74
N PHE A 44 5.15 0.52 19.57
CA PHE A 44 5.36 1.73 20.38
C PHE A 44 4.20 2.02 21.32
N GLY A 45 3.39 1.02 21.67
CA GLY A 45 2.20 1.20 22.51
C GLY A 45 2.51 1.83 23.88
N ASP A 46 3.59 1.38 24.52
CA ASP A 46 4.02 1.91 25.82
C ASP A 46 4.50 3.37 25.74
N ASP A 47 5.25 3.72 24.70
CA ASP A 47 5.70 5.10 24.46
C ASP A 47 4.53 6.03 24.14
N LEU A 48 3.58 5.57 23.31
CA LEU A 48 2.35 6.31 23.02
C LEU A 48 1.52 6.53 24.29
N ASN A 49 1.47 5.53 25.17
CA ASN A 49 0.80 5.66 26.45
C ASN A 49 1.53 6.64 27.37
N SER A 50 2.87 6.62 27.40
CA SER A 50 3.69 7.58 28.14
C SER A 50 3.44 9.03 27.68
N VAL A 51 3.43 9.26 26.35
CA VAL A 51 3.09 10.56 25.76
C VAL A 51 1.68 11.00 26.18
N ARG A 52 0.71 10.08 26.18
CA ARG A 52 -0.67 10.35 26.60
C ARG A 52 -0.79 10.69 28.10
N MET A 53 0.08 10.13 28.94
CA MET A 53 0.11 10.40 30.38
C MET A 53 0.88 11.68 30.75
N SER A 54 1.51 12.34 29.78
CA SER A 54 2.19 13.62 29.99
C SER A 54 1.20 14.69 30.47
N LYS A 55 1.66 15.53 31.41
CA LYS A 55 0.90 16.68 31.96
C LYS A 55 0.44 17.67 30.88
N ASP A 56 1.14 17.73 29.75
CA ASP A 56 0.87 18.67 28.66
C ASP A 56 -0.03 18.04 27.57
N PHE A 57 -0.41 16.76 27.74
CA PHE A 57 -1.34 16.10 26.83
C PHE A 57 -2.76 16.59 27.09
N SER A 58 -3.42 17.10 26.05
CA SER A 58 -4.77 17.68 26.11
C SER A 58 -5.66 17.11 24.99
N ASP A 59 -6.93 17.51 24.96
CA ASP A 59 -7.86 17.13 23.90
C ASP A 59 -7.39 17.52 22.49
N LYS A 60 -6.51 18.53 22.38
CA LYS A 60 -5.88 18.94 21.11
C LYS A 60 -4.71 18.05 20.71
N SER A 61 -4.07 17.39 21.67
CA SER A 61 -2.88 16.57 21.46
C SER A 61 -3.20 15.26 20.76
N LEU A 62 -4.35 14.63 21.04
CA LEU A 62 -4.72 13.35 20.41
C LEU A 62 -4.91 13.47 18.88
N PRO A 63 -5.72 14.42 18.35
CA PRO A 63 -5.83 14.62 16.90
C PRO A 63 -4.50 14.99 16.24
N MET A 64 -3.64 15.73 16.95
CA MET A 64 -2.30 16.08 16.46
C MET A 64 -1.39 14.85 16.37
N LEU A 65 -1.37 14.01 17.41
CA LEU A 65 -0.62 12.76 17.44
C LEU A 65 -1.07 11.82 16.32
N VAL A 66 -2.38 11.61 16.16
CA VAL A 66 -2.93 10.78 15.07
C VAL A 66 -2.52 11.29 13.70
N ARG A 67 -2.57 12.61 13.46
CA ARG A 67 -2.10 13.21 12.21
C ARG A 67 -0.60 12.98 11.99
N ALA A 68 0.22 13.21 13.02
CA ALA A 68 1.67 13.05 12.92
C ALA A 68 2.05 11.60 12.60
N LEU A 69 1.43 10.62 13.25
CA LEU A 69 1.65 9.20 12.97
C LEU A 69 1.24 8.85 11.53
N LYS A 70 0.04 9.26 11.10
CA LYS A 70 -0.41 9.05 9.71
C LYS A 70 0.52 9.71 8.69
N GLN A 71 1.07 10.88 8.98
CA GLN A 71 2.01 11.56 8.07
C GLN A 71 3.31 10.79 7.86
N GLY A 72 3.70 9.91 8.80
CA GLY A 72 4.88 9.05 8.67
C GLY A 72 4.85 8.13 7.45
N VAL A 73 3.67 7.78 6.93
CA VAL A 73 3.54 6.97 5.70
C VAL A 73 4.10 7.68 4.46
N ASN A 74 4.23 9.00 4.49
CA ASN A 74 4.70 9.79 3.35
C ASN A 74 6.23 9.74 3.16
N ILE A 75 6.95 9.12 4.10
CA ILE A 75 8.40 8.89 3.98
C ILE A 75 8.68 7.81 2.93
N PHE A 76 7.74 6.90 2.72
CA PHE A 76 7.88 5.78 1.79
C PHE A 76 7.32 6.12 0.41
N ASP A 77 8.01 5.70 -0.65
CA ASP A 77 7.50 5.80 -2.01
C ASP A 77 6.44 4.72 -2.32
N ALA A 78 5.90 4.74 -3.54
CA ALA A 78 4.82 3.82 -3.93
C ALA A 78 5.30 2.36 -4.02
N ASP A 79 6.56 2.13 -4.42
CA ASP A 79 7.11 0.78 -4.57
C ASP A 79 7.46 0.17 -3.22
N GLU A 80 8.07 0.94 -2.32
CA GLU A 80 8.33 0.54 -0.94
C GLU A 80 7.03 0.13 -0.23
N LYS A 81 5.98 0.96 -0.35
CA LYS A 81 4.65 0.68 0.20
C LYS A 81 4.09 -0.62 -0.34
N ARG A 82 4.22 -0.85 -1.64
CA ARG A 82 3.71 -2.02 -2.36
C ARG A 82 4.45 -3.29 -1.96
N ILE A 83 5.79 -3.25 -1.89
CA ILE A 83 6.62 -4.37 -1.46
C ILE A 83 6.29 -4.77 -0.02
N ALA A 84 6.16 -3.80 0.88
CA ALA A 84 5.88 -4.04 2.30
C ALA A 84 4.54 -4.77 2.54
N VAL A 85 3.57 -4.63 1.64
CA VAL A 85 2.28 -5.35 1.71
C VAL A 85 2.20 -6.59 0.81
N GLY A 86 3.35 -7.08 0.33
CA GLY A 86 3.45 -8.32 -0.44
C GLY A 86 3.42 -8.17 -1.96
N GLY A 87 3.62 -6.96 -2.49
CA GLY A 87 3.81 -6.72 -3.93
C GLY A 87 5.23 -7.02 -4.41
N VAL A 88 5.40 -7.24 -5.72
CA VAL A 88 6.69 -7.59 -6.36
C VAL A 88 7.39 -6.37 -6.96
N ALA A 89 8.56 -5.99 -6.44
CA ALA A 89 9.38 -4.88 -6.98
C ALA A 89 9.62 -5.01 -8.49
N GLU A 90 9.60 -3.89 -9.23
CA GLU A 90 9.91 -3.82 -10.67
C GLU A 90 11.39 -4.15 -10.95
#